data_AF-A0A644YLG7-F1
#
_entry.id   AF-A0A644YLG7-F1
#
_cell.length_a   1.000
_cell.length_b   1.000
_cell.length_c   1.000
_cell.angle_alpha   90.00
_cell.angle_beta   90.00
_cell.angle_gamma   90.00
#
_symmetry.space_group_name_H-M   'P 1'
#
loop_
_entity.id
_entity.type
_entity.pdbx_description
1 polymer ?
#
loop_
_entity_poly.entity_id
_entity_poly.type
_entity_poly.pdbx_seq_one_letter_code
_entity_poly.pdbx_strand_id
1 'polypeptide(L)'
;MASNVTAALVAAQGELPKLAPLGQPFTVVELRSDDGEVLSIDYGSTPPQIQRGFAVRLDALNMKGLKDGASAKDEKGRQFACPNCGATVTVALDSTKSCTCPSCKSIIDLTNGIGGEMRAAAQDEPVQPTIPLGSIGEFEGAKWQVVGFQHRMGVEPGDDEWFGWDEYLLYHRKRGFVFLVDSSDGWSLVRPATGAPKYSKGANSTTYLGTKYTLQYSYKAETSYVLGEFYWPVERGQTTFNSDFESANGKSVLSREEGKGEVTWSHGDRIDASAVANAFKMGDKLGKFKREDAAPTMASTGIGCGTVILILVVLFVLLMILSTCSSSSGSSGYRGSGGSYGGYSSGGGHK
;
A
#
# COMPACT_ATOMS: atom_id res chain seq x y z
N MET A 1 16.06 -1.38 17.06
CA MET A 1 16.42 -2.44 16.08
C MET A 1 17.90 -2.32 15.74
N ALA A 2 18.56 -3.41 15.36
CA ALA A 2 19.98 -3.39 14.97
C ALA A 2 20.15 -4.06 13.58
N SER A 3 20.88 -3.42 12.68
CA SER A 3 21.41 -4.03 11.47
C SER A 3 22.90 -4.32 11.67
N ASN A 4 23.36 -5.48 11.23
CA ASN A 4 24.76 -5.89 11.27
C ASN A 4 25.15 -6.42 9.90
N VAL A 5 25.98 -5.67 9.19
CA VAL A 5 26.37 -5.97 7.81
C VAL A 5 27.87 -5.95 7.65
N THR A 6 28.36 -6.75 6.71
CA THR A 6 29.74 -6.69 6.24
C THR A 6 29.78 -5.74 5.04
N ALA A 7 30.64 -4.73 5.11
CA ALA A 7 30.88 -3.76 4.05
C ALA A 7 32.36 -3.79 3.62
N ALA A 8 32.67 -3.20 2.47
CA ALA A 8 34.05 -2.97 2.04
C ALA A 8 34.15 -1.62 1.32
N LEU A 9 35.24 -0.89 1.55
CA LEU A 9 35.48 0.35 0.84
C LEU A 9 35.89 0.04 -0.61
N VAL A 10 35.05 0.40 -1.58
CA VAL A 10 35.33 0.19 -3.01
C VAL A 10 35.98 1.43 -3.63
N ALA A 11 35.53 2.63 -3.25
CA ALA A 11 36.10 3.91 -3.66
C ALA A 11 35.66 5.01 -2.68
N ALA A 12 36.43 6.10 -2.61
CA ALA A 12 36.11 7.27 -1.81
C ALA A 12 36.64 8.54 -2.51
N GLN A 13 35.88 9.63 -2.44
CA GLN A 13 36.26 10.93 -3.00
C GLN A 13 35.82 12.05 -2.06
N GLY A 14 36.66 13.09 -1.91
CA GLY A 14 36.38 14.26 -1.08
C GLY A 14 37.23 14.30 0.19
N GLU A 15 36.97 15.31 1.02
CA GLU A 15 37.60 15.44 2.34
C GLU A 15 36.86 14.54 3.34
N LEU A 16 37.36 13.32 3.48
CA LEU A 16 36.76 12.32 4.36
C LEU A 16 37.65 12.10 5.59
N PRO A 17 37.05 11.76 6.75
CA PRO A 17 37.82 11.29 7.90
C PRO A 17 38.57 9.99 7.56
N LYS A 18 39.32 9.45 8.53
CA LYS A 18 40.11 8.22 8.34
C LYS A 18 39.24 7.09 7.76
N LEU A 19 39.57 6.67 6.55
CA LEU A 19 38.86 5.63 5.82
C LEU A 19 39.31 4.23 6.23
N ALA A 20 38.40 3.27 6.09
CA ALA A 20 38.75 1.85 6.14
C ALA A 20 39.71 1.48 4.99
N PRO A 21 40.53 0.43 5.13
CA PRO A 21 41.39 -0.04 4.04
C PRO A 21 40.58 -0.44 2.79
N LEU A 22 41.07 -0.07 1.61
CA LEU A 22 40.42 -0.36 0.34
C LEU A 22 40.27 -1.87 0.12
N GLY A 23 39.07 -2.30 -0.27
CA GLY A 23 38.74 -3.68 -0.59
C GLY A 23 38.71 -4.65 0.59
N GLN A 24 39.04 -4.20 1.81
CA GLN A 24 39.01 -5.06 3.00
C GLN A 24 37.61 -5.07 3.60
N PRO A 25 37.02 -6.25 3.85
CA PRO A 25 35.75 -6.34 4.55
C PRO A 25 35.87 -5.86 6.00
N PHE A 26 34.90 -5.08 6.46
CA PHE A 26 34.74 -4.68 7.86
C PHE A 26 33.25 -4.68 8.23
N THR A 27 32.98 -4.76 9.53
CA THR A 27 31.61 -4.77 10.05
C THR A 27 31.10 -3.35 10.24
N VAL A 28 29.84 -3.12 9.87
CA VAL A 28 29.08 -1.92 10.22
C VAL A 28 27.84 -2.35 10.98
N VAL A 29 27.63 -1.74 12.15
CA VAL A 29 26.42 -1.94 12.95
C VAL A 29 25.63 -0.65 12.99
N GLU A 30 24.36 -0.70 12.59
CA GLU A 30 23.42 0.41 12.76
C GLU A 30 22.40 0.08 13.84
N LEU A 31 22.33 0.90 14.89
CA LEU A 31 21.28 0.85 15.89
C LEU A 31 20.27 1.95 15.61
N ARG A 32 18.99 1.59 15.67
CA ARG A 32 17.87 2.46 15.34
C ARG A 32 16.91 2.57 16.52
N SER A 33 16.61 3.79 16.93
CA SER A 33 15.67 4.11 18.00
C SER A 33 14.27 4.43 17.45
N ASP A 34 13.29 4.48 18.35
CA ASP A 34 11.89 4.76 18.03
C ASP A 34 11.56 6.26 17.92
N ASP A 35 12.50 7.14 18.28
CA ASP A 35 12.41 8.59 18.11
C ASP A 35 13.15 9.10 16.86
N GLY A 36 13.68 8.19 16.03
CA GLY A 36 14.28 8.51 14.73
C GLY A 36 15.80 8.76 14.74
N GLU A 37 16.47 8.59 15.88
CA GLU A 37 17.94 8.58 15.93
C GLU A 37 18.52 7.26 15.35
N VAL A 38 19.70 7.40 14.77
CA VAL A 38 20.52 6.28 14.27
C VAL A 38 21.91 6.40 14.88
N LEU A 39 22.43 5.28 15.40
CA LEU A 39 23.81 5.14 15.85
C LEU A 39 24.53 4.17 14.92
N SER A 40 25.55 4.65 14.22
CA SER A 40 26.39 3.84 13.34
C SER A 40 27.72 3.54 14.04
N ILE A 41 28.12 2.27 14.06
CA ILE A 41 29.40 1.79 14.57
C ILE A 41 30.16 1.14 13.41
N ASP A 42 31.28 1.74 13.04
CA ASP A 42 32.14 1.33 11.93
C ASP A 42 33.43 0.68 12.47
N TYR A 43 33.60 -0.61 12.20
CA TYR A 43 34.75 -1.41 12.62
C TYR A 43 35.90 -1.43 11.59
N GLY A 44 35.87 -0.56 10.59
CA GLY A 44 36.93 -0.38 9.60
C GLY A 44 38.18 0.33 10.15
N SER A 45 38.15 0.78 11.40
CA SER A 45 39.30 1.35 12.10
C SER A 45 39.35 0.94 13.58
N THR A 46 40.53 1.08 14.18
CA THR A 46 40.76 0.82 15.61
C THR A 46 41.19 2.11 16.31
N PRO A 47 40.46 2.59 17.33
CA PRO A 47 39.16 2.06 17.81
C PRO A 47 38.02 2.29 16.77
N PRO A 48 36.90 1.52 16.87
CA PRO A 48 35.76 1.70 15.99
C PRO A 48 35.23 3.14 16.02
N GLN A 49 34.80 3.65 14.86
CA GLN A 49 34.15 4.95 14.79
C GLN A 49 32.69 4.82 15.21
N ILE A 50 32.23 5.73 16.07
CA ILE A 50 30.84 5.75 16.53
C ILE A 50 30.25 7.11 16.16
N GLN A 51 29.13 7.10 15.45
CA GLN A 51 28.46 8.30 14.96
C GLN A 51 26.98 8.22 15.31
N ARG A 52 26.43 9.30 15.85
CA ARG A 52 24.99 9.45 16.11
C ARG A 52 24.42 10.51 15.18
N GLY A 53 23.28 10.22 14.57
CA GLY A 53 22.60 11.13 13.66
C GLY A 53 21.09 10.91 13.63
N PHE A 54 20.43 11.72 12.82
CA PHE A 54 19.00 11.65 12.54
C PHE A 54 18.78 12.07 11.09
N ALA A 55 17.67 11.64 10.48
CA ALA A 55 17.36 12.05 9.12
C ALA A 55 16.99 13.54 9.06
N VAL A 56 17.51 14.23 8.05
CA VAL A 56 17.18 15.62 7.74
C VAL A 56 16.79 15.75 6.27
N ARG A 57 15.94 16.73 5.98
CA ARG A 57 15.64 17.10 4.59
C ARG A 57 16.83 17.83 3.98
N LEU A 58 17.02 17.70 2.67
CA LEU A 58 18.10 18.42 1.96
C LEU A 58 18.05 19.93 2.20
N ASP A 59 16.87 20.54 2.21
CA ASP A 59 16.73 21.98 2.44
C ASP A 59 17.15 22.37 3.88
N ALA A 60 17.03 21.47 4.86
CA ALA A 60 17.43 21.71 6.24
C ALA A 60 18.96 21.74 6.42
N LEU A 61 19.72 21.18 5.49
CA LEU A 61 21.18 21.27 5.48
C LEU A 61 21.68 22.69 5.22
N ASN A 62 20.81 23.61 4.75
CA ASN A 62 21.14 25.01 4.48
C ASN A 62 22.45 25.17 3.66
N MET A 63 22.65 24.29 2.68
CA MET A 63 23.87 24.27 1.87
C MET A 63 24.06 25.60 1.13
N LYS A 64 25.23 26.21 1.30
CA LYS A 64 25.64 27.47 0.66
C LYS A 64 26.82 27.23 -0.28
N GLY A 65 27.00 28.11 -1.26
CA GLY A 65 28.11 28.00 -2.21
C GLY A 65 28.00 26.80 -3.15
N LEU A 66 26.81 26.19 -3.25
CA LEU A 66 26.54 25.22 -4.30
C LEU A 66 26.65 25.94 -5.65
N LYS A 67 27.27 25.30 -6.63
CA LYS A 67 27.28 25.82 -8.00
C LYS A 67 25.83 25.96 -8.48
N ASP A 68 25.41 27.20 -8.74
CA ASP A 68 24.16 27.46 -9.45
C ASP A 68 24.21 26.69 -10.78
N GLY A 69 23.21 25.85 -11.04
CA GLY A 69 23.21 25.05 -12.27
C GLY A 69 24.17 23.85 -12.29
N ALA A 70 24.66 23.35 -11.14
CA ALA A 70 25.05 21.93 -11.05
C ALA A 70 23.82 20.99 -11.14
N SER A 71 22.64 21.54 -11.44
CA SER A 71 21.48 20.84 -11.97
C SER A 71 21.48 20.91 -13.49
N ALA A 72 21.23 19.75 -14.11
CA ALA A 72 20.98 19.55 -15.52
C ALA A 72 22.22 19.58 -16.44
N LYS A 73 23.16 18.64 -16.24
CA LYS A 73 23.37 17.77 -17.40
C LYS A 73 21.99 17.17 -17.63
N ASP A 74 21.38 17.40 -18.79
CA ASP A 74 20.22 16.63 -19.21
C ASP A 74 20.50 15.20 -18.76
N GLU A 75 19.78 14.71 -17.74
CA GLU A 75 19.76 13.29 -17.42
C GLU A 75 19.08 12.70 -18.65
N LYS A 76 19.86 12.54 -19.72
CA LYS A 76 19.44 11.81 -20.89
C LYS A 76 19.24 10.42 -20.35
N GLY A 77 17.96 10.10 -20.09
CA GLY A 77 17.56 8.82 -19.56
C GLY A 77 18.34 7.74 -20.30
N ARG A 78 18.96 6.85 -19.54
CA ARG A 78 19.83 5.83 -20.14
C ARG A 78 18.93 4.91 -20.96
N GLN A 79 19.31 4.62 -22.20
CA GLN A 79 18.51 3.81 -23.10
C GLN A 79 19.21 2.50 -23.44
N PHE A 80 18.42 1.43 -23.57
CA PHE A 80 18.89 0.13 -24.00
C PHE A 80 17.77 -0.65 -24.70
N ALA A 81 18.13 -1.69 -25.44
CA ALA A 81 17.17 -2.60 -26.05
C ALA A 81 16.72 -3.64 -25.00
N CYS A 82 15.40 -3.79 -24.84
CA CYS A 82 14.82 -4.77 -23.93
C CYS A 82 15.36 -6.18 -24.24
N PRO A 83 15.94 -6.91 -23.27
CA PRO A 83 16.52 -8.23 -23.53
C PRO A 83 15.47 -9.29 -23.87
N ASN A 84 14.17 -9.03 -23.60
CA ASN A 84 13.08 -9.95 -23.93
C ASN A 84 12.51 -9.74 -25.34
N CYS A 85 12.33 -8.48 -25.79
CA CYS A 85 11.62 -8.19 -27.06
C CYS A 85 12.32 -7.20 -28.00
N GLY A 86 13.48 -6.66 -27.63
CA GLY A 86 14.26 -5.71 -28.43
C GLY A 86 13.76 -4.26 -28.44
N ALA A 87 12.56 -3.97 -27.90
CA ALA A 87 12.05 -2.60 -27.83
C ALA A 87 12.93 -1.67 -26.99
N THR A 88 13.00 -0.39 -27.35
CA THR A 88 13.77 0.61 -26.58
C THR A 88 13.16 0.84 -25.20
N VAL A 89 13.98 0.67 -24.16
CA VAL A 89 13.65 1.00 -22.77
C VAL A 89 14.45 2.26 -22.40
N THR A 90 13.78 3.25 -21.83
CA THR A 90 14.42 4.45 -21.27
C THR A 90 14.32 4.39 -19.75
N VAL A 91 15.44 4.60 -19.08
CA VAL A 91 15.56 4.68 -17.61
C VAL A 91 15.77 6.13 -17.25
N ALA A 92 14.78 6.76 -16.63
CA ALA A 92 14.80 8.16 -16.27
C ALA A 92 15.60 8.43 -15.00
N LEU A 93 15.61 7.50 -14.04
CA LEU A 93 16.28 7.72 -12.75
C LEU A 93 17.64 7.00 -12.70
N ASP A 94 18.66 7.71 -12.25
CA ASP A 94 19.99 7.12 -12.03
C ASP A 94 19.98 6.03 -10.95
N SER A 95 19.09 6.17 -9.96
CA SER A 95 18.91 5.22 -8.86
C SER A 95 18.17 3.93 -9.24
N THR A 96 17.66 3.80 -10.46
CA THR A 96 16.87 2.63 -10.88
C THR A 96 17.69 1.33 -10.81
N LYS A 97 17.14 0.34 -10.10
CA LYS A 97 17.66 -1.02 -9.96
C LYS A 97 16.79 -2.06 -10.67
N SER A 98 15.51 -1.78 -10.86
CA SER A 98 14.61 -2.59 -11.68
C SER A 98 13.67 -1.69 -12.47
N CYS A 99 13.35 -2.06 -13.70
CA CYS A 99 12.38 -1.33 -14.52
C CYS A 99 11.56 -2.26 -15.40
N THR A 100 10.43 -1.80 -15.94
CA THR A 100 9.64 -2.60 -16.89
C THR A 100 9.73 -2.09 -18.32
N CYS A 101 9.79 -3.01 -19.29
CA CYS A 101 9.71 -2.65 -20.71
C CYS A 101 8.33 -2.05 -21.05
N PRO A 102 8.25 -0.87 -21.68
CA PRO A 102 6.96 -0.26 -22.02
C PRO A 102 6.17 -1.09 -23.06
N SER A 103 6.85 -1.88 -23.89
CA SER A 103 6.23 -2.68 -24.96
C SER A 103 5.74 -4.05 -24.49
N CYS A 104 6.62 -4.89 -23.93
CA CYS A 104 6.26 -6.26 -23.54
C CYS A 104 6.03 -6.44 -22.03
N LYS A 105 6.17 -5.37 -21.24
CA LYS A 105 5.98 -5.37 -19.78
C LYS A 105 6.92 -6.29 -18.99
N SER A 106 7.97 -6.84 -19.59
CA SER A 106 8.95 -7.63 -18.84
C SER A 106 9.64 -6.78 -17.78
N ILE A 107 9.81 -7.33 -16.58
CA ILE A 107 10.65 -6.75 -15.50
C ILE A 107 12.10 -6.97 -15.88
N ILE A 108 12.94 -5.93 -15.79
CA ILE A 108 14.34 -5.92 -16.18
C ILE A 108 15.18 -5.54 -14.95
N ASP A 109 16.08 -6.43 -14.57
CA ASP A 109 17.06 -6.20 -13.49
C ASP A 109 18.25 -5.38 -14.01
N LEU A 110 18.54 -4.27 -13.32
CA LEU A 110 19.62 -3.33 -13.60
C LEU A 110 20.65 -3.23 -12.47
N THR A 111 20.65 -4.16 -11.51
CA THR A 111 21.59 -4.18 -10.37
C THR A 111 23.06 -4.21 -10.81
N ASN A 112 23.36 -4.88 -11.92
CA ASN A 112 24.69 -4.95 -12.55
C ASN A 112 24.94 -3.84 -13.58
N GLY A 113 24.04 -2.85 -13.70
CA GLY A 113 24.13 -1.76 -14.66
C GLY A 113 23.69 -2.11 -16.08
N ILE A 114 23.55 -1.08 -16.91
CA ILE A 114 23.19 -1.22 -18.33
C ILE A 114 24.42 -1.72 -19.10
N GLY A 115 24.24 -2.81 -19.84
CA GLY A 115 25.34 -3.49 -20.56
C GLY A 115 26.00 -4.62 -19.76
N GLY A 116 25.63 -4.80 -18.49
CA GLY A 116 25.86 -6.06 -17.78
C GLY A 116 24.92 -7.17 -18.27
N GLU A 117 24.99 -8.35 -17.63
CA GLU A 117 24.05 -9.46 -17.86
C GLU A 117 22.63 -9.11 -17.36
N MET A 118 21.94 -8.21 -18.06
CA MET A 118 20.57 -7.83 -17.76
C MET A 118 19.64 -9.02 -17.96
N ARG A 119 18.82 -9.28 -16.95
CA ARG A 119 17.80 -10.34 -16.97
C ARG A 119 16.44 -9.71 -17.17
N ALA A 120 15.60 -10.35 -17.96
CA ALA A 120 14.20 -10.00 -18.06
C ALA A 120 13.30 -11.17 -17.70
N ALA A 121 12.24 -10.87 -16.95
CA ALA A 121 11.17 -11.81 -16.65
C ALA A 121 9.87 -11.30 -17.30
N ALA A 122 9.23 -12.13 -18.12
CA ALA A 122 7.90 -11.84 -18.63
C ALA A 122 6.90 -11.78 -17.47
N GLN A 123 5.85 -10.99 -17.65
CA GLN A 123 4.73 -10.90 -16.72
C GLN A 123 3.46 -11.29 -17.44
N ASP A 124 2.63 -12.07 -16.78
CA ASP A 124 1.29 -12.45 -17.22
C ASP A 124 0.25 -11.69 -16.37
N GLU A 125 -1.03 -11.77 -16.72
CA GLU A 125 -2.14 -11.18 -15.95
C GLU A 125 -1.99 -9.66 -15.73
N PRO A 126 -2.09 -8.86 -16.80
CA PRO A 126 -1.81 -7.43 -16.73
C PRO A 126 -2.81 -6.69 -15.84
N VAL A 127 -2.28 -5.95 -14.86
CA VAL A 127 -3.05 -5.03 -14.02
C VAL A 127 -2.93 -3.61 -14.57
N GLN A 128 -4.06 -2.93 -14.72
CA GLN A 128 -4.11 -1.54 -15.20
C GLN A 128 -4.20 -0.58 -14.02
N PRO A 129 -3.16 0.24 -13.76
CA PRO A 129 -3.17 1.19 -12.65
C PRO A 129 -4.28 2.22 -12.81
N THR A 130 -4.95 2.55 -11.70
CA THR A 130 -5.93 3.66 -11.68
C THR A 130 -5.27 5.00 -11.98
N ILE A 131 -4.06 5.22 -11.45
CA ILE A 131 -3.23 6.38 -11.71
C ILE A 131 -2.10 5.99 -12.67
N PRO A 132 -2.08 6.50 -13.92
CA PRO A 132 -1.05 6.12 -14.90
C PRO A 132 0.37 6.51 -14.46
N LEU A 133 1.36 5.71 -14.84
CA LEU A 133 2.77 6.09 -14.71
C LEU A 133 3.05 7.43 -15.40
N GLY A 134 3.95 8.21 -14.83
CA GLY A 134 4.28 9.56 -15.28
C GLY A 134 3.30 10.65 -14.82
N SER A 135 2.15 10.29 -14.24
CA SER A 135 1.21 11.26 -13.67
C SER A 135 1.87 12.07 -12.56
N ILE A 136 1.50 13.34 -12.44
CA ILE A 136 2.01 14.25 -11.41
C ILE A 136 0.89 14.58 -10.44
N GLY A 137 1.08 14.21 -9.17
CA GLY A 137 0.17 14.52 -8.06
C GLY A 137 0.78 15.53 -7.08
N GLU A 138 -0.05 16.29 -6.38
CA GLU A 138 0.43 17.21 -5.33
C GLU A 138 0.10 16.69 -3.92
N PHE A 139 1.14 16.44 -3.12
CA PHE A 139 1.03 16.00 -1.73
C PHE A 139 2.03 16.77 -0.87
N GLU A 140 1.61 17.20 0.33
CA GLU A 140 2.46 17.92 1.29
C GLU A 140 3.16 19.15 0.68
N GLY A 141 2.44 19.89 -0.16
CA GLY A 141 2.95 21.08 -0.85
C GLY A 141 4.09 20.81 -1.82
N ALA A 142 4.16 19.61 -2.41
CA ALA A 142 5.12 19.26 -3.46
C ALA A 142 4.49 18.41 -4.55
N LYS A 143 5.04 18.53 -5.77
CA LYS A 143 4.65 17.76 -6.93
C LYS A 143 5.46 16.47 -7.01
N TRP A 144 4.77 15.34 -7.00
CA TRP A 144 5.36 14.01 -7.05
C TRP A 144 4.97 13.32 -8.34
N GLN A 145 5.93 12.69 -9.02
CA GLN A 145 5.69 11.92 -10.23
C GLN A 145 5.51 10.44 -9.88
N VAL A 146 4.49 9.79 -10.44
CA VAL A 146 4.35 8.33 -10.39
C VAL A 146 5.42 7.71 -11.28
N VAL A 147 6.38 7.00 -10.69
CA VAL A 147 7.49 6.37 -11.41
C VAL A 147 7.38 4.85 -11.42
N GLY A 148 6.70 4.27 -10.43
CA GLY A 148 6.49 2.83 -10.32
C GLY A 148 5.09 2.49 -9.82
N PHE A 149 4.68 1.26 -10.08
CA PHE A 149 3.43 0.67 -9.64
C PHE A 149 3.66 -0.81 -9.36
N GLN A 150 3.14 -1.30 -8.24
CA GLN A 150 3.05 -2.72 -7.96
C GLN A 150 1.62 -3.09 -7.55
N HIS A 151 1.16 -4.22 -8.07
CA HIS A 151 -0.01 -4.91 -7.54
C HIS A 151 0.48 -6.00 -6.60
N ARG A 152 -0.14 -6.08 -5.43
CA ARG A 152 0.22 -7.02 -4.38
C ARG A 152 -1.00 -7.81 -3.96
N MET A 153 -0.76 -9.08 -3.66
CA MET A 153 -1.76 -10.01 -3.17
C MET A 153 -1.36 -10.51 -1.79
N GLY A 154 -2.32 -10.70 -0.91
CA GLY A 154 -2.12 -11.14 0.46
C GLY A 154 -3.08 -12.24 0.85
N VAL A 155 -2.66 -13.06 1.82
CA VAL A 155 -3.46 -14.11 2.44
C VAL A 155 -3.12 -14.21 3.92
N GLU A 156 -4.14 -14.27 4.76
CA GLU A 156 -3.96 -14.41 6.20
C GLU A 156 -3.53 -15.84 6.57
N PRO A 157 -2.73 -16.02 7.65
CA PRO A 157 -2.31 -17.34 8.07
C PRO A 157 -3.50 -18.23 8.46
N GLY A 158 -3.70 -19.31 7.69
CA GLY A 158 -4.78 -20.27 7.93
C GLY A 158 -6.06 -19.97 7.15
N ASP A 159 -6.06 -18.93 6.33
CA ASP A 159 -7.11 -18.61 5.37
C ASP A 159 -6.73 -19.08 3.95
N ASP A 160 -7.72 -19.22 3.08
CA ASP A 160 -7.59 -19.45 1.64
C ASP A 160 -8.10 -18.29 0.78
N GLU A 161 -8.73 -17.27 1.40
CA GLU A 161 -9.16 -16.05 0.72
C GLU A 161 -7.99 -15.08 0.48
N TRP A 162 -7.82 -14.69 -0.78
CA TRP A 162 -6.80 -13.73 -1.19
C TRP A 162 -7.40 -12.33 -1.34
N PHE A 163 -6.70 -11.33 -0.82
CA PHE A 163 -7.01 -9.92 -1.01
C PHE A 163 -5.89 -9.20 -1.77
N GLY A 164 -6.23 -8.11 -2.46
CA GLY A 164 -5.29 -7.37 -3.29
C GLY A 164 -5.24 -5.88 -2.98
N TRP A 165 -4.10 -5.25 -3.19
CA TRP A 165 -3.92 -3.80 -3.11
C TRP A 165 -2.90 -3.32 -4.13
N ASP A 166 -2.97 -2.02 -4.43
CA ASP A 166 -2.05 -1.35 -5.33
C ASP A 166 -1.12 -0.42 -4.55
N GLU A 167 0.15 -0.36 -4.97
CA GLU A 167 1.10 0.62 -4.44
C GLU A 167 1.76 1.40 -5.58
N TYR A 168 1.69 2.73 -5.48
CA TYR A 168 2.29 3.66 -6.43
C TYR A 168 3.54 4.25 -5.82
N LEU A 169 4.68 4.07 -6.50
CA LEU A 169 5.95 4.69 -6.13
C LEU A 169 5.99 6.11 -6.70
N LEU A 170 6.00 7.09 -5.81
CA LEU A 170 6.02 8.51 -6.12
C LEU A 170 7.42 9.09 -5.88
N TYR A 171 7.93 9.86 -6.83
CA TYR A 171 9.26 10.46 -6.78
C TYR A 171 9.23 11.99 -6.77
N HIS A 172 10.10 12.58 -5.96
CA HIS A 172 10.44 14.00 -6.01
C HIS A 172 11.94 14.19 -5.80
N ARG A 173 12.61 14.86 -6.75
CA ARG A 173 14.07 15.02 -6.78
C ARG A 173 14.74 15.42 -5.46
N LYS A 174 14.17 16.40 -4.73
CA LYS A 174 14.71 16.84 -3.43
C LYS A 174 14.16 16.11 -2.20
N ARG A 175 13.06 15.37 -2.34
CA ARG A 175 12.32 14.78 -1.21
C ARG A 175 12.35 13.25 -1.21
N GLY A 176 12.95 12.64 -2.23
CA GLY A 176 13.12 11.19 -2.34
C GLY A 176 11.86 10.51 -2.88
N PHE A 177 11.49 9.41 -2.25
CA PHE A 177 10.39 8.55 -2.64
C PHE A 177 9.34 8.45 -1.53
N VAL A 178 8.09 8.29 -1.93
CA VAL A 178 6.96 7.98 -1.05
C VAL A 178 6.07 6.96 -1.75
N PHE A 179 5.27 6.22 -0.98
CA PHE A 179 4.36 5.21 -1.48
C PHE A 179 2.94 5.70 -1.25
N LEU A 180 2.15 5.75 -2.32
CA LEU A 180 0.71 5.91 -2.21
C LEU A 180 0.09 4.52 -2.33
N VAL A 181 -0.53 4.06 -1.25
CA VAL A 181 -1.11 2.71 -1.13
C VAL A 181 -2.62 2.82 -1.25
N ASP A 182 -3.19 1.90 -2.01
CA ASP A 182 -4.60 1.81 -2.34
C ASP A 182 -5.12 0.42 -1.97
N SER A 183 -5.68 0.30 -0.76
CA SER A 183 -6.23 -0.96 -0.22
C SER A 183 -7.75 -0.87 -0.06
N SER A 184 -8.39 -1.98 0.33
CA SER A 184 -9.81 -2.02 0.70
C SER A 184 -10.16 -1.00 1.78
N ASP A 185 -9.26 -0.80 2.75
CA ASP A 185 -9.43 0.12 3.88
C ASP A 185 -9.21 1.60 3.50
N GLY A 186 -8.89 1.87 2.23
CA GLY A 186 -8.70 3.20 1.68
C GLY A 186 -7.27 3.53 1.31
N TRP A 187 -7.01 4.83 1.16
CA TRP A 187 -5.72 5.31 0.69
C TRP A 187 -4.81 5.68 1.86
N SER A 188 -3.52 5.45 1.71
CA SER A 188 -2.50 5.99 2.62
C SER A 188 -1.27 6.46 1.86
N LEU A 189 -0.57 7.45 2.43
CA LEU A 189 0.70 7.93 1.92
C LEU A 189 1.78 7.62 2.94
N VAL A 190 2.66 6.68 2.61
CA VAL A 190 3.63 6.11 3.54
C VAL A 190 5.07 6.27 3.03
N ARG A 191 6.02 6.19 3.95
CA ARG A 191 7.45 6.32 3.69
C ARG A 191 8.22 5.29 4.50
N PRO A 192 9.39 4.85 4.03
CA PRO A 192 10.30 4.08 4.85
C PRO A 192 10.60 4.82 6.17
N ALA A 193 10.43 4.13 7.28
CA ALA A 193 10.69 4.67 8.61
C ALA A 193 12.18 4.95 8.79
N THR A 194 12.50 6.13 9.31
CA THR A 194 13.82 6.41 9.86
C THR A 194 13.86 5.96 11.32
N GLY A 195 14.92 5.29 11.74
CA GLY A 195 14.89 4.61 13.03
C GLY A 195 14.10 3.29 12.95
N ALA A 196 13.57 2.83 14.08
CA ALA A 196 12.77 1.61 14.13
C ALA A 196 11.81 1.61 15.34
N PRO A 197 10.57 1.12 15.19
CA PRO A 197 9.64 0.99 16.31
C PRO A 197 10.19 0.10 17.44
N LYS A 198 9.70 0.34 18.67
CA LYS A 198 9.91 -0.55 19.82
C LYS A 198 9.07 -1.81 19.67
N TYR A 199 9.45 -2.68 18.74
CA TYR A 199 8.72 -3.90 18.41
C TYR A 199 9.43 -5.14 18.98
N SER A 200 8.65 -6.01 19.61
CA SER A 200 9.04 -7.38 19.95
C SER A 200 8.26 -8.33 19.06
N LYS A 201 8.90 -9.41 18.59
CA LYS A 201 8.25 -10.37 17.69
C LYS A 201 6.97 -10.92 18.32
N GLY A 202 5.84 -10.80 17.61
CA GLY A 202 4.52 -11.24 18.07
C GLY A 202 3.79 -10.23 18.96
N ALA A 203 4.29 -9.01 19.12
CA ALA A 203 3.60 -7.97 19.87
C ALA A 203 2.40 -7.42 19.10
N ASN A 204 1.25 -7.31 19.78
CA ASN A 204 0.03 -6.72 19.22
C ASN A 204 0.01 -5.18 19.25
N SER A 205 1.08 -4.55 19.74
CA SER A 205 1.23 -3.10 19.69
C SER A 205 2.70 -2.70 19.69
N THR A 206 2.99 -1.53 19.16
CA THR A 206 4.33 -0.93 19.18
C THR A 206 4.23 0.59 19.29
N THR A 207 5.37 1.26 19.45
CA THR A 207 5.45 2.72 19.51
C THR A 207 6.54 3.20 18.57
N TYR A 208 6.21 4.27 17.84
CA TYR A 208 7.11 4.92 16.91
C TYR A 208 6.79 6.42 16.86
N LEU A 209 7.83 7.25 16.96
CA LEU A 209 7.74 8.72 17.00
C LEU A 209 6.72 9.26 18.02
N GLY A 210 6.63 8.59 19.18
CA GLY A 210 5.70 8.95 20.26
C GLY A 210 4.25 8.49 20.05
N THR A 211 3.92 7.91 18.89
CA THR A 211 2.57 7.37 18.60
C THR A 211 2.53 5.88 18.91
N LYS A 212 1.51 5.45 19.66
CA LYS A 212 1.21 4.03 19.87
C LYS A 212 0.36 3.50 18.71
N TYR A 213 0.78 2.36 18.16
CA TYR A 213 0.10 1.64 17.11
C TYR A 213 -0.33 0.25 17.60
N THR A 214 -1.51 -0.20 17.19
CA THR A 214 -2.07 -1.51 17.50
C THR A 214 -2.15 -2.33 16.23
N LEU A 215 -1.77 -3.61 16.30
CA LEU A 215 -1.81 -4.54 15.18
C LEU A 215 -3.25 -4.69 14.68
N GLN A 216 -3.43 -4.57 13.37
CA GLN A 216 -4.70 -4.82 12.67
C GLN A 216 -4.64 -6.16 11.94
N TYR A 217 -3.62 -6.34 11.11
CA TYR A 217 -3.51 -7.50 10.22
C TYR A 217 -2.11 -8.11 10.27
N SER A 218 -2.04 -9.41 9.99
CA SER A 218 -0.78 -10.11 9.73
C SER A 218 -1.01 -11.11 8.62
N TYR A 219 -0.24 -11.03 7.55
CA TYR A 219 -0.50 -11.78 6.32
C TYR A 219 0.78 -12.09 5.57
N LYS A 220 0.74 -13.15 4.77
CA LYS A 220 1.75 -13.38 3.73
C LYS A 220 1.35 -12.55 2.53
N ALA A 221 2.34 -11.99 1.85
CA ALA A 221 2.09 -11.15 0.70
C ALA A 221 3.04 -11.52 -0.45
N GLU A 222 2.58 -11.29 -1.67
CA GLU A 222 3.30 -11.53 -2.92
C GLU A 222 3.14 -10.34 -3.88
N THR A 223 4.23 -9.90 -4.51
CA THR A 223 4.15 -8.99 -5.65
C THR A 223 3.71 -9.75 -6.90
N SER A 224 2.48 -9.51 -7.35
CA SER A 224 1.88 -10.23 -8.49
C SER A 224 2.08 -9.52 -9.82
N TYR A 225 2.21 -8.19 -9.82
CA TYR A 225 2.45 -7.39 -11.03
C TYR A 225 3.25 -6.12 -10.75
N VAL A 226 4.08 -5.69 -11.70
CA VAL A 226 4.96 -4.52 -11.57
C VAL A 226 4.95 -3.70 -12.85
N LEU A 227 4.99 -2.37 -12.75
CA LEU A 227 5.22 -1.43 -13.85
C LEU A 227 6.11 -0.27 -13.42
N GLY A 228 6.94 0.25 -14.32
CA GLY A 228 7.72 1.48 -14.12
C GLY A 228 9.15 1.24 -13.63
N GLU A 229 9.70 2.17 -12.85
CA GLU A 229 11.08 2.19 -12.35
C GLU A 229 11.12 2.12 -10.82
N PHE A 230 12.04 1.31 -10.29
CA PHE A 230 12.20 1.04 -8.86
C PHE A 230 13.65 1.21 -8.41
N TYR A 231 13.86 1.82 -7.24
CA TYR A 231 15.21 2.00 -6.67
C TYR A 231 15.75 0.74 -5.97
N TRP A 232 14.98 -0.35 -5.99
CA TRP A 232 15.34 -1.68 -5.49
C TRP A 232 15.04 -2.74 -6.56
N PRO A 233 15.64 -3.94 -6.48
CA PRO A 233 15.40 -5.01 -7.45
C PRO A 233 14.06 -5.71 -7.18
N VAL A 234 12.96 -5.06 -7.55
CA VAL A 234 11.62 -5.68 -7.45
C VAL A 234 11.47 -6.82 -8.45
N GLU A 235 10.82 -7.90 -8.01
CA GLU A 235 10.59 -9.12 -8.78
C GLU A 235 9.13 -9.57 -8.62
N ARG A 236 8.54 -10.14 -9.68
CA ARG A 236 7.25 -10.85 -9.57
C ARG A 236 7.45 -12.13 -8.76
N GLY A 237 6.48 -12.48 -7.92
CA GLY A 237 6.57 -13.63 -7.01
C GLY A 237 7.41 -13.36 -5.76
N GLN A 238 7.90 -12.13 -5.56
CA GLN A 238 8.59 -11.76 -4.33
C GLN A 238 7.60 -11.86 -3.17
N THR A 239 7.94 -12.69 -2.18
CA THR A 239 7.10 -12.92 -1.00
C THR A 239 7.67 -12.28 0.26
N THR A 240 6.76 -11.81 1.10
CA THR A 240 7.06 -11.21 2.40
C THR A 240 6.02 -11.60 3.44
N PHE A 241 6.35 -11.44 4.72
CA PHE A 241 5.39 -11.49 5.81
C PHE A 241 5.18 -10.09 6.35
N ASN A 242 3.93 -9.63 6.30
CA ASN A 242 3.56 -8.26 6.59
C ASN A 242 2.76 -8.19 7.89
N SER A 243 2.91 -7.08 8.61
CA SER A 243 2.11 -6.76 9.79
C SER A 243 1.76 -5.28 9.76
N ASP A 244 0.46 -4.98 9.69
CA ASP A 244 -0.04 -3.63 9.60
C ASP A 244 -0.63 -3.18 10.93
N PHE A 245 -0.27 -1.98 11.33
CA PHE A 245 -0.64 -1.39 12.60
C PHE A 245 -1.26 -0.02 12.38
N GLU A 246 -2.15 0.35 13.29
CA GLU A 246 -2.92 1.57 13.22
C GLU A 246 -2.89 2.31 14.55
N SER A 247 -2.81 3.64 14.48
CA SER A 247 -2.92 4.51 15.65
C SER A 247 -4.34 4.52 16.22
N ALA A 248 -4.50 4.85 17.50
CA ALA A 248 -5.81 4.81 18.17
C ALA A 248 -6.89 5.71 17.54
N ASN A 249 -6.51 6.72 16.75
CA ASN A 249 -7.44 7.62 16.05
C ASN A 249 -7.69 7.23 14.58
N GLY A 250 -7.05 6.16 14.11
CA GLY A 250 -7.13 5.64 12.76
C GLY A 250 -6.57 6.51 11.64
N LYS A 251 -5.83 7.56 11.97
CA LYS A 251 -5.22 8.46 10.97
C LYS A 251 -3.85 7.99 10.55
N SER A 252 -3.01 7.63 11.50
CA SER A 252 -1.64 7.20 11.21
C SER A 252 -1.55 5.68 11.13
N VAL A 253 -0.78 5.21 10.15
CA VAL A 253 -0.51 3.80 9.86
C VAL A 253 0.98 3.51 10.00
N LEU A 254 1.29 2.27 10.35
CA LEU A 254 2.65 1.75 10.45
C LEU A 254 2.63 0.32 9.90
N SER A 255 3.47 0.03 8.92
CA SER A 255 3.57 -1.30 8.33
C SER A 255 4.96 -1.87 8.54
N ARG A 256 5.00 -3.17 8.81
CA ARG A 256 6.22 -3.97 8.91
C ARG A 256 6.23 -4.98 7.77
N GLU A 257 7.30 -5.04 7.02
CA GLU A 257 7.51 -6.05 5.99
C GLU A 257 8.79 -6.84 6.29
N GLU A 258 8.68 -8.18 6.36
CA GLU A 258 9.80 -9.10 6.59
C GLU A 258 10.00 -10.01 5.38
N GLY A 259 11.19 -9.98 4.79
CA GLY A 259 11.53 -10.77 3.60
C GLY A 259 13.04 -10.85 3.35
N LYS A 260 13.51 -11.95 2.75
CA LYS A 260 14.93 -12.18 2.40
C LYS A 260 15.96 -11.83 3.51
N GLY A 261 15.57 -11.99 4.79
CA GLY A 261 16.43 -11.69 5.96
C GLY A 261 16.46 -10.21 6.37
N GLU A 262 15.68 -9.36 5.72
CA GLU A 262 15.51 -7.94 6.04
C GLU A 262 14.13 -7.70 6.66
N VAL A 263 14.07 -6.71 7.57
CA VAL A 263 12.82 -6.18 8.07
C VAL A 263 12.80 -4.70 7.73
N THR A 264 11.79 -4.27 6.98
CA THR A 264 11.55 -2.86 6.71
C THR A 264 10.31 -2.40 7.46
N TRP A 265 10.31 -1.12 7.82
CA TRP A 265 9.17 -0.47 8.41
C TRP A 265 8.82 0.72 7.54
N SER A 266 7.53 0.96 7.34
CA SER A 266 7.02 2.16 6.72
C SER A 266 5.96 2.79 7.62
N HIS A 267 5.86 4.11 7.59
CA HIS A 267 4.87 4.85 8.36
C HIS A 267 4.28 5.98 7.52
N GLY A 268 3.08 6.40 7.87
CA GLY A 268 2.41 7.50 7.19
C GLY A 268 1.01 7.71 7.71
N ASP A 269 0.19 8.35 6.88
CA ASP A 269 -1.17 8.72 7.24
C ASP A 269 -2.16 8.29 6.16
N ARG A 270 -3.39 7.99 6.58
CA ARG A 270 -4.53 7.78 5.68
C ARG A 270 -4.89 9.08 4.97
N ILE A 271 -5.33 8.94 3.73
CA ILE A 271 -5.74 10.05 2.86
C ILE A 271 -7.13 9.75 2.30
N ASP A 272 -7.98 10.77 2.26
CA ASP A 272 -9.29 10.64 1.64
C ASP A 272 -9.18 10.38 0.14
N ALA A 273 -10.04 9.50 -0.39
CA ALA A 273 -10.14 9.22 -1.82
C ALA A 273 -10.31 10.49 -2.68
N SER A 274 -11.05 11.48 -2.18
CA SER A 274 -11.23 12.78 -2.85
C SER A 274 -9.94 13.59 -2.89
N ALA A 275 -9.13 13.56 -1.83
CA ALA A 275 -7.84 14.23 -1.80
C ALA A 275 -6.87 13.59 -2.79
N VAL A 276 -6.83 12.26 -2.89
CA VAL A 276 -6.02 11.55 -3.91
C VAL A 276 -6.48 11.89 -5.33
N ALA A 277 -7.78 11.77 -5.61
CA ALA A 277 -8.33 12.09 -6.93
C ALA A 277 -8.02 13.55 -7.33
N ASN A 278 -8.19 14.50 -6.41
CA ASN A 278 -7.89 15.91 -6.65
C ASN A 278 -6.39 16.17 -6.85
N ALA A 279 -5.52 15.51 -6.07
CA ALA A 279 -4.07 15.64 -6.20
C ALA A 279 -3.60 15.33 -7.62
N PHE A 280 -4.18 14.31 -8.26
CA PHE A 280 -3.88 13.92 -9.65
C PHE A 280 -4.78 14.57 -10.71
N LYS A 281 -5.65 15.51 -10.32
CA LYS A 281 -6.62 16.18 -11.21
C LYS A 281 -7.58 15.19 -11.90
N MET A 282 -8.02 14.17 -11.16
CA MET A 282 -8.94 13.11 -11.58
C MET A 282 -10.25 13.15 -10.78
N GLY A 283 -10.69 14.33 -10.32
CA GLY A 283 -11.91 14.49 -9.52
C GLY A 283 -13.19 14.06 -10.25
N ASP A 284 -13.20 14.15 -11.58
CA ASP A 284 -14.26 13.63 -12.47
C ASP A 284 -14.37 12.10 -12.41
N LYS A 285 -13.32 11.41 -11.95
CA LYS A 285 -13.21 9.95 -11.81
C LYS A 285 -13.23 9.51 -10.35
N LEU A 286 -13.73 10.33 -9.41
CA LEU A 286 -13.75 10.04 -7.98
C LEU A 286 -14.30 8.64 -7.64
N GLY A 287 -15.28 8.14 -8.39
CA GLY A 287 -15.82 6.78 -8.20
C GLY A 287 -14.75 5.67 -8.26
N LYS A 288 -13.67 5.86 -9.03
CA LYS A 288 -12.55 4.90 -9.11
C LYS A 288 -11.63 4.92 -7.89
N PHE A 289 -11.69 5.97 -7.06
CA PHE A 289 -10.86 6.13 -5.88
C PHE A 289 -11.60 5.75 -4.58
N LYS A 290 -12.92 5.63 -4.61
CA LYS A 290 -13.71 5.22 -3.44
C LYS A 290 -13.51 3.73 -3.17
N ARG A 291 -13.40 3.37 -1.89
CA ARG A 291 -13.36 2.00 -1.39
C ARG A 291 -14.54 1.81 -0.46
N GLU A 292 -15.18 0.65 -0.52
CA GLU A 292 -16.42 0.39 0.23
C GLU A 292 -16.15 0.27 1.74
N ASP A 293 -14.96 -0.22 2.13
CA ASP A 293 -14.57 -0.45 3.52
C ASP A 293 -13.83 0.74 4.17
N ALA A 294 -13.45 1.76 3.38
CA ALA A 294 -12.73 2.95 3.86
C ALA A 294 -13.58 3.97 4.66
N ALA A 295 -14.83 3.61 5.02
CA ALA A 295 -15.62 4.46 5.89
C ALA A 295 -15.00 4.44 7.30
N PRO A 296 -14.78 5.60 7.94
CA PRO A 296 -14.41 5.59 9.35
C PRO A 296 -15.49 4.80 10.09
N THR A 297 -15.08 3.82 10.89
CA THR A 297 -15.92 3.07 11.81
C THR A 297 -16.43 3.99 12.94
N MET A 298 -17.03 5.12 12.59
CA MET A 298 -18.12 5.64 13.40
C MET A 298 -19.21 4.61 13.27
N ALA A 299 -19.50 3.93 14.38
CA ALA A 299 -20.59 3.00 14.57
C ALA A 299 -21.69 3.30 13.55
N SER A 300 -21.79 2.45 12.52
CA SER A 300 -23.01 2.44 11.73
C SER A 300 -24.12 2.36 12.75
N THR A 301 -25.06 3.30 12.70
CA THR A 301 -26.32 3.15 13.40
C THR A 301 -27.03 1.98 12.74
N GLY A 302 -26.53 0.77 12.99
CA GLY A 302 -27.28 -0.45 12.84
C GLY A 302 -28.58 -0.20 13.58
N ILE A 303 -29.69 -0.48 12.90
CA ILE A 303 -31.04 -0.43 13.45
C ILE A 303 -30.97 -1.12 14.81
N GLY A 304 -30.96 -0.30 15.88
CA GLY A 304 -30.64 -0.81 17.21
C GLY A 304 -31.60 -1.93 17.57
N CYS A 305 -31.16 -2.89 18.40
CA CYS A 305 -32.03 -3.96 18.89
C CYS A 305 -33.37 -3.42 19.41
N GLY A 306 -33.42 -2.19 19.95
CA GLY A 306 -34.66 -1.49 20.31
C GLY A 306 -35.63 -1.27 19.16
N THR A 307 -35.17 -0.88 17.97
CA THR A 307 -36.03 -0.67 16.79
C THR A 307 -36.54 -2.00 16.23
N VAL A 308 -35.70 -3.05 16.23
CA VAL A 308 -36.12 -4.42 15.83
C VAL A 308 -37.14 -4.98 16.81
N ILE A 309 -36.91 -4.81 18.13
CA ILE A 309 -37.86 -5.22 19.18
C ILE A 309 -39.17 -4.45 19.04
N LEU A 310 -39.13 -3.13 18.79
CA LEU A 310 -40.33 -2.32 18.63
C LEU A 310 -41.13 -2.72 17.39
N ILE A 311 -40.46 -3.02 16.26
CA ILE A 311 -41.11 -3.56 15.05
C ILE A 311 -41.76 -4.91 15.34
N LEU A 312 -41.08 -5.81 16.06
CA LEU A 312 -41.63 -7.13 16.43
C LEU A 312 -42.81 -7.01 17.41
N VAL A 313 -42.75 -6.09 18.38
CA VAL A 313 -43.85 -5.82 19.31
C VAL A 313 -45.05 -5.24 18.57
N VAL A 314 -44.84 -4.29 17.66
CA VAL A 314 -45.91 -3.73 16.83
C VAL A 314 -46.54 -4.81 15.94
N LEU A 315 -45.74 -5.65 15.29
CA LEU A 315 -46.23 -6.80 14.51
C LEU A 315 -47.03 -7.78 15.37
N PHE A 316 -46.57 -8.09 16.57
CA PHE A 316 -47.25 -9.00 17.49
C PHE A 316 -48.58 -8.43 17.99
N VAL A 317 -48.62 -7.15 18.34
CA VAL A 317 -49.86 -6.45 18.72
C VAL A 317 -50.84 -6.40 17.55
N LEU A 318 -50.36 -6.14 16.33
CA LEU A 318 -51.19 -6.08 15.14
C LEU A 318 -51.77 -7.45 14.78
N LEU A 319 -51.00 -8.53 14.96
CA LEU A 319 -51.48 -9.92 14.83
C LEU A 319 -52.51 -10.30 15.91
N MET A 320 -52.36 -9.83 17.15
CA MET A 320 -53.37 -10.04 18.20
C MET A 320 -54.67 -9.27 17.96
N ILE A 321 -54.59 -8.06 17.40
CA ILE A 321 -55.78 -7.28 17.01
C ILE A 321 -56.51 -8.00 15.86
N LEU A 322 -55.76 -8.50 14.87
CA LEU A 322 -56.34 -9.28 13.77
C LEU A 322 -56.96 -10.61 14.24
N SER A 323 -56.40 -11.26 15.26
CA SER A 323 -56.98 -12.49 15.83
C SER A 323 -58.20 -12.25 16.75
N THR A 324 -58.36 -11.04 17.27
CA THR A 324 -59.53 -10.65 18.09
C THR A 324 -60.68 -10.08 17.25
N CYS A 325 -60.42 -9.72 15.99
CA CYS A 325 -61.48 -9.35 15.04
C CYS A 325 -62.15 -10.56 14.36
N SER A 326 -61.73 -11.82 14.60
CA SER A 326 -62.32 -13.00 13.97
C SER A 326 -63.37 -13.75 14.82
N SER A 327 -63.89 -13.16 15.90
CA SER A 327 -64.91 -13.83 16.73
C SER A 327 -66.01 -12.89 17.25
N SER A 328 -67.02 -12.63 16.42
CA SER A 328 -68.45 -12.60 16.84
C SER A 328 -69.39 -12.10 15.72
N SER A 329 -70.21 -12.99 15.16
CA SER A 329 -71.68 -12.87 15.10
C SER A 329 -72.32 -13.94 14.18
N GLY A 330 -73.06 -14.89 14.76
CA GLY A 330 -74.16 -15.60 14.06
C GLY A 330 -75.34 -14.63 13.85
N SER A 331 -76.43 -14.92 13.12
CA SER A 331 -77.02 -16.17 12.62
C SER A 331 -78.17 -15.84 11.63
N SER A 332 -78.73 -16.90 11.04
CA SER A 332 -80.07 -17.02 10.41
C SER A 332 -80.18 -16.74 8.91
N GLY A 333 -80.66 -17.77 8.20
CA GLY A 333 -80.71 -17.84 6.74
C GLY A 333 -82.11 -17.79 6.15
N TYR A 334 -82.18 -17.85 4.82
CA TYR A 334 -83.39 -18.09 4.04
C TYR A 334 -83.06 -18.89 2.76
N ARG A 335 -83.99 -19.77 2.37
CA ARG A 335 -83.93 -20.79 1.31
C ARG A 335 -84.11 -20.20 -0.10
N GLY A 336 -83.67 -20.91 -1.14
CA GLY A 336 -84.19 -20.73 -2.50
C GLY A 336 -83.45 -21.50 -3.59
N SER A 337 -84.14 -22.47 -4.21
CA SER A 337 -83.72 -23.33 -5.32
C SER A 337 -83.71 -22.62 -6.68
N GLY A 338 -82.83 -23.03 -7.61
CA GLY A 338 -83.12 -22.94 -9.05
C GLY A 338 -81.92 -22.88 -10.00
N GLY A 339 -81.83 -23.87 -10.91
CA GLY A 339 -81.32 -23.80 -12.30
C GLY A 339 -79.85 -23.40 -12.53
N SER A 340 -78.97 -24.26 -13.05
CA SER A 340 -78.84 -24.77 -14.43
C SER A 340 -78.17 -23.82 -15.44
N TYR A 341 -77.20 -24.41 -16.17
CA TYR A 341 -76.61 -24.07 -17.48
C TYR A 341 -75.33 -23.21 -17.63
N GLY A 342 -74.34 -23.84 -18.30
CA GLY A 342 -73.32 -23.25 -19.20
C GLY A 342 -72.04 -22.74 -18.52
N GLY A 343 -70.81 -23.04 -18.95
CA GLY A 343 -70.29 -23.75 -20.11
C GLY A 343 -68.75 -23.57 -20.18
N TYR A 344 -68.05 -24.67 -20.52
CA TYR A 344 -66.82 -24.84 -21.30
C TYR A 344 -65.57 -23.92 -21.16
N SER A 345 -64.41 -24.62 -21.05
CA SER A 345 -63.17 -24.46 -21.87
C SER A 345 -62.25 -23.26 -21.55
N SER A 346 -60.91 -23.33 -21.57
CA SER A 346 -59.89 -24.33 -21.93
C SER A 346 -58.49 -23.77 -21.63
N GLY A 347 -57.52 -24.67 -21.44
CA GLY A 347 -56.09 -24.47 -21.77
C GLY A 347 -55.27 -23.88 -20.61
N GLY A 348 -54.26 -24.55 -20.06
CA GLY A 348 -53.17 -25.27 -20.72
C GLY A 348 -51.98 -24.30 -20.84
N GLY A 349 -50.75 -24.61 -20.44
CA GLY A 349 -50.16 -25.82 -19.90
C GLY A 349 -48.78 -25.50 -19.32
N HIS A 350 -48.17 -26.52 -18.74
CA HIS A 350 -46.84 -26.50 -18.15
C HIS A 350 -45.72 -26.38 -19.19
N LYS A 351 -44.65 -25.68 -18.84
CA LYS A 351 -43.31 -26.25 -18.69
C LYS A 351 -42.45 -25.37 -17.80
#